data_AF-A0A7Y5GFI4-F1
#
_entry.id   AF-A0A7Y5GFI4-F1
#
_cell.length_a   1.000
_cell.length_b   1.000
_cell.length_c   1.000
_cell.angle_alpha   90.00
_cell.angle_beta   90.00
_cell.angle_gamma   90.00
#
_symmetry.space_group_name_H-M   'P 1'
#
loop_
_entity.id
_entity.type
_entity.pdbx_description
1 polymer ?
#
loop_
_entity_poly.entity_id
_entity_poly.type
_entity_poly.pdbx_seq_one_letter_code
_entity_poly.pdbx_strand_id
1 'polypeptide(L)'
;MAEAGQEQREQRRSRPPREGREGGSDRGRWEDRRGDRGRPEGPPEIDLDKLIGDSLYLDNQAHSVVSRMRDMDSGTKSQLRRFYNAVRRACRAPENERQHQFVMLRARLAYTIARHSLRSLDTLEKLLLQVTRKNDPRGYERFRDLFEAIVAYNE
;
A
#
# COMPACT_ATOMS: atom_id res chain seq x y z
N MET A 1 0.65 -36.17 -69.06
CA MET A 1 1.67 -35.48 -69.88
C MET A 1 1.77 -34.05 -69.40
N ALA A 2 3.01 -33.58 -69.19
CA ALA A 2 3.53 -32.19 -69.11
C ALA A 2 2.87 -31.24 -68.07
N GLU A 3 3.62 -30.72 -67.06
CA GLU A 3 4.52 -29.54 -67.13
C GLU A 3 3.78 -28.27 -67.55
N ALA A 4 4.04 -27.07 -67.08
CA ALA A 4 4.87 -26.42 -66.08
C ALA A 4 4.50 -24.91 -66.21
N GLY A 5 5.11 -24.03 -65.42
CA GLY A 5 5.36 -22.68 -65.91
C GLY A 5 4.62 -21.55 -65.21
N GLN A 6 5.37 -20.91 -64.32
CA GLN A 6 5.23 -19.51 -63.91
C GLN A 6 5.31 -18.56 -65.12
N GLU A 7 4.73 -17.37 -65.00
CA GLU A 7 5.24 -16.04 -65.44
C GLU A 7 4.05 -15.07 -65.49
N GLN A 8 3.91 -14.17 -64.50
CA GLN A 8 4.45 -12.81 -64.48
C GLN A 8 4.01 -11.90 -65.63
N ARG A 9 3.60 -10.69 -65.22
CA ARG A 9 3.28 -9.48 -66.00
C ARG A 9 1.87 -9.52 -66.60
N GLU A 10 1.07 -8.46 -66.59
CA GLU A 10 1.46 -7.07 -66.73
C GLU A 10 0.27 -6.15 -66.37
N GLN A 11 0.53 -5.20 -65.47
CA GLN A 11 0.17 -3.79 -65.56
C GLN A 11 -1.31 -3.33 -65.72
N ARG A 12 -1.60 -2.27 -64.94
CA ARG A 12 -2.52 -1.13 -65.24
C ARG A 12 -4.01 -1.47 -65.03
N ARG A 13 -4.78 -0.76 -64.21
CA ARG A 13 -4.92 0.70 -64.11
C ARG A 13 -5.95 1.04 -63.02
N SER A 14 -5.77 2.20 -62.40
CA SER A 14 -6.85 3.07 -61.87
C SER A 14 -7.49 2.76 -60.51
N ARG A 15 -6.97 3.43 -59.49
CA ARG A 15 -7.68 3.97 -58.30
C ARG A 15 -7.85 5.47 -58.58
N PRO A 16 -8.96 6.21 -58.26
CA PRO A 16 -9.62 6.40 -56.94
C PRO A 16 -11.18 6.61 -57.10
N PRO A 17 -12.00 7.28 -56.23
CA PRO A 17 -11.82 7.92 -54.90
C PRO A 17 -12.83 7.43 -53.82
N ARG A 18 -12.46 7.38 -52.53
CA ARG A 18 -12.56 8.42 -51.47
C ARG A 18 -14.00 8.75 -51.04
N GLU A 19 -14.46 8.01 -50.04
CA GLU A 19 -15.23 8.52 -48.89
C GLU A 19 -14.49 7.96 -47.66
N GLY A 20 -14.11 8.72 -46.64
CA GLY A 20 -14.76 9.90 -46.10
C GLY A 20 -14.98 9.64 -44.62
N ARG A 21 -13.90 9.77 -43.82
CA ARG A 21 -13.92 10.16 -42.40
C ARG A 21 -12.48 10.20 -41.90
N GLU A 22 -11.90 11.39 -41.78
CA GLU A 22 -11.86 12.11 -40.50
C GLU A 22 -11.20 11.21 -39.46
N GLY A 23 -9.88 11.32 -39.32
CA GLY A 23 -9.31 12.33 -38.42
C GLY A 23 -9.18 11.66 -37.06
N GLY A 24 -8.05 11.60 -36.40
CA GLY A 24 -6.72 12.11 -36.61
C GLY A 24 -5.90 11.54 -35.45
N SER A 25 -4.58 11.53 -35.61
CA SER A 25 -3.62 11.59 -34.49
C SER A 25 -3.85 10.59 -33.34
N ASP A 26 -3.40 9.35 -33.55
CA ASP A 26 -3.04 8.41 -32.46
C ASP A 26 -1.69 8.84 -31.84
N ARG A 27 -1.68 10.04 -31.27
CA ARG A 27 -0.58 10.58 -30.46
C ARG A 27 -1.17 11.42 -29.34
N GLY A 28 -1.32 10.79 -28.17
CA GLY A 28 -1.58 11.48 -26.91
C GLY A 28 -2.89 11.09 -26.26
N ARG A 29 -2.88 10.01 -25.48
CA ARG A 29 -3.82 9.85 -24.36
C ARG A 29 -3.21 8.96 -23.26
N TRP A 30 -2.07 9.41 -22.75
CA TRP A 30 -1.47 8.92 -21.50
C TRP A 30 -1.87 9.77 -20.29
N GLU A 31 -3.03 10.41 -20.34
CA GLU A 31 -3.62 11.17 -19.24
C GLU A 31 -5.12 10.88 -19.25
N ASP A 32 -5.58 10.01 -18.33
CA ASP A 32 -6.92 10.01 -17.71
C ASP A 32 -7.18 8.72 -16.91
N ARG A 33 -6.27 8.40 -15.98
CA ARG A 33 -6.58 7.57 -14.80
C ARG A 33 -6.00 8.20 -13.52
N ARG A 34 -6.01 9.53 -13.46
CA ARG A 34 -5.76 10.30 -12.22
C ARG A 34 -6.96 11.19 -11.95
N GLY A 35 -8.06 10.57 -11.55
CA GLY A 35 -9.31 11.27 -11.29
C GLY A 35 -10.25 10.45 -10.43
N ASP A 36 -9.78 9.98 -9.27
CA ASP A 36 -10.69 9.70 -8.15
C ASP A 36 -10.20 10.47 -6.92
N ARG A 37 -10.49 11.77 -6.94
CA ARG A 37 -10.57 12.60 -5.73
C ARG A 37 -11.92 12.29 -5.08
N GLY A 38 -11.95 11.19 -4.34
CA GLY A 38 -13.11 10.73 -3.58
C GLY A 38 -12.72 10.32 -2.16
N ARG A 39 -11.82 11.07 -1.51
CA ARG A 39 -11.54 10.89 -0.07
C ARG A 39 -12.54 11.68 0.77
N PRO A 40 -13.51 10.99 1.37
CA PRO A 40 -13.91 11.27 2.74
C PRO A 40 -13.43 10.18 3.70
N GLU A 41 -12.62 10.61 4.66
CA GLU A 41 -12.39 10.00 5.99
C GLU A 41 -12.03 8.52 6.06
N GLY A 42 -10.77 8.22 5.71
CA GLY A 42 -10.09 7.14 6.43
C GLY A 42 -10.11 7.44 7.95
N PRO A 43 -10.07 6.40 8.81
CA PRO A 43 -10.13 6.58 10.26
C PRO A 43 -9.10 7.61 10.73
N PRO A 44 -9.36 8.35 11.83
CA PRO A 44 -8.51 9.45 12.27
C PRO A 44 -7.05 9.02 12.22
N GLU A 45 -6.27 9.78 11.46
CA GLU A 45 -4.85 9.49 11.34
C GLU A 45 -4.23 9.64 12.72
N ILE A 46 -3.56 8.60 13.19
CA ILE A 46 -2.82 8.67 14.46
C ILE A 46 -1.73 9.70 14.26
N ASP A 47 -1.75 10.73 15.10
CA ASP A 47 -0.78 11.81 15.10
C ASP A 47 0.48 11.34 15.82
N LEU A 48 1.58 11.22 15.07
CA LEU A 48 2.86 10.74 15.62
C LEU A 48 3.41 11.67 16.71
N ASP A 49 3.24 12.99 16.58
CA ASP A 49 3.78 13.94 17.55
C ASP A 49 3.02 13.86 18.88
N LYS A 50 1.69 13.73 18.81
CA LYS A 50 0.87 13.47 20.00
C LYS A 50 1.17 12.11 20.62
N LEU A 51 1.40 11.09 19.80
CA LEU A 51 1.81 9.76 20.29
C LEU A 51 3.15 9.83 21.04
N ILE A 52 4.06 10.71 20.62
CA ILE A 52 5.37 10.90 21.25
C ILE A 52 5.27 11.68 22.57
N GLY A 53 4.37 12.66 22.63
CA GLY A 53 4.23 13.60 23.76
C GLY A 53 3.21 13.20 24.83
N ASP A 54 2.21 12.38 24.49
CA ASP A 54 1.06 12.10 25.35
C ASP A 54 0.78 10.58 25.46
N SER A 55 1.09 10.04 26.64
CA SER A 55 0.85 8.63 26.97
C SER A 55 -0.64 8.27 27.01
N LEU A 56 -1.51 9.19 27.42
CA LEU A 56 -2.95 8.96 27.46
C LEU A 56 -3.52 8.92 26.04
N TYR A 57 -3.01 9.76 25.14
CA TYR A 57 -3.35 9.68 23.72
C TYR A 57 -2.97 8.31 23.13
N LEU A 58 -1.76 7.80 23.41
CA LEU A 58 -1.33 6.47 22.96
C LEU A 58 -2.30 5.37 23.41
N ASP A 59 -2.67 5.38 24.69
CA ASP A 59 -3.58 4.38 25.26
C ASP A 59 -4.97 4.41 24.61
N ASN A 60 -5.54 5.61 24.46
CA ASN A 60 -6.82 5.82 23.79
C ASN A 60 -6.79 5.35 22.33
N GLN A 61 -5.66 5.57 21.62
CA GLN A 61 -5.50 5.08 20.24
C GLN A 61 -5.39 3.56 20.20
N ALA A 62 -4.68 2.93 21.13
CA ALA A 62 -4.62 1.47 21.23
C ALA A 62 -6.02 0.88 21.41
N HIS A 63 -6.80 1.43 22.36
CA HIS A 63 -8.18 1.00 22.60
C HIS A 63 -9.08 1.20 21.37
N SER A 64 -8.93 2.32 20.67
CA SER A 64 -9.68 2.63 19.45
C SER A 64 -9.34 1.70 18.28
N VAL A 65 -8.08 1.26 18.17
CA VAL A 65 -7.65 0.28 17.17
C VAL A 65 -8.22 -1.10 17.50
N VAL A 66 -8.10 -1.54 18.75
CA VAL A 66 -8.60 -2.84 19.23
C VAL A 66 -10.11 -2.96 19.09
N SER A 67 -10.86 -1.89 19.41
CA SER A 67 -12.32 -1.85 19.26
C SER A 67 -12.76 -2.09 17.81
N ARG A 68 -11.99 -1.61 16.83
CA ARG A 68 -12.23 -1.84 15.40
C ARG A 68 -11.78 -3.23 14.92
N MET A 69 -11.07 -3.98 15.76
CA MET A 69 -10.54 -5.31 15.48
C MET A 69 -11.31 -6.42 16.21
N ARG A 70 -12.41 -6.09 16.91
CA ARG A 70 -13.13 -7.02 17.79
C ARG A 70 -13.65 -8.27 17.08
N ASP A 71 -13.98 -8.17 15.79
CA ASP A 71 -14.52 -9.26 14.97
C ASP A 71 -13.44 -10.02 14.16
N MET A 72 -12.17 -9.89 14.56
CA MET A 72 -11.06 -10.42 13.80
C MET A 72 -10.76 -11.89 14.15
N ASP A 73 -10.71 -12.74 13.12
CA ASP A 73 -10.50 -14.19 13.26
C ASP A 73 -9.19 -14.56 13.98
N SER A 74 -9.16 -15.73 14.62
CA SER A 74 -8.01 -16.26 15.38
C SER A 74 -6.71 -16.38 14.55
N GLY A 75 -6.84 -16.73 13.27
CA GLY A 75 -5.71 -16.77 12.32
C GLY A 75 -5.08 -15.39 12.11
N THR A 76 -5.90 -14.36 12.09
CA THR A 76 -5.47 -12.98 11.92
C THR A 76 -4.84 -12.41 13.19
N LYS A 77 -5.39 -12.74 14.38
CA LYS A 77 -4.73 -12.43 15.67
C LYS A 77 -3.30 -13.00 15.73
N SER A 78 -3.10 -14.20 15.19
CA SER A 78 -1.78 -14.82 15.08
C SER A 78 -0.83 -14.06 14.15
N GLN A 79 -1.31 -13.49 13.04
CA GLN A 79 -0.49 -12.66 12.16
C GLN A 79 -0.08 -11.34 12.84
N LEU A 80 -1.01 -10.70 13.55
CA LEU A 80 -0.73 -9.49 14.30
C LEU A 80 0.36 -9.72 15.36
N ARG A 81 0.28 -10.83 16.10
CA ARG A 81 1.30 -11.20 17.10
C ARG A 81 2.67 -11.48 16.45
N ARG A 82 2.71 -12.12 15.28
CA ARG A 82 3.95 -12.32 14.50
C ARG A 82 4.53 -10.99 14.04
N PHE A 83 3.68 -10.05 13.63
CA PHE A 83 4.10 -8.71 13.23
C PHE A 83 4.65 -7.91 14.41
N TYR A 84 3.99 -7.93 15.58
CA TYR A 84 4.48 -7.32 16.81
C TYR A 84 5.89 -7.81 17.17
N ASN A 85 6.12 -9.12 17.13
CA ASN A 85 7.45 -9.69 17.38
C ASN A 85 8.51 -9.18 16.40
N ALA A 86 8.13 -8.89 15.16
CA ALA A 86 9.02 -8.30 14.17
C ALA A 86 9.32 -6.82 14.47
N VAL A 87 8.31 -6.04 14.88
CA VAL A 87 8.48 -4.65 15.34
C VAL A 87 9.41 -4.59 16.55
N ARG A 88 9.18 -5.43 17.56
CA ARG A 88 10.03 -5.52 18.77
C ARG A 88 11.49 -5.81 18.44
N ARG A 89 11.75 -6.67 17.45
CA ARG A 89 13.12 -6.93 16.96
C ARG A 89 13.71 -5.74 16.22
N ALA A 90 12.94 -5.06 15.36
CA ALA A 90 13.41 -3.89 14.62
C ALA A 90 13.77 -2.71 15.55
N CYS A 91 13.06 -2.52 16.66
CA CYS A 91 13.43 -1.49 17.66
C CYS A 91 14.79 -1.75 18.32
N ARG A 92 15.22 -3.02 18.40
CA ARG A 92 16.52 -3.40 18.96
C ARG A 92 17.66 -3.31 17.93
N ALA A 93 17.33 -3.06 16.66
CA ALA A 93 18.35 -2.91 15.64
C ALA A 93 19.20 -1.64 15.90
N PRO A 94 20.47 -1.66 15.49
CA PRO A 94 21.32 -0.48 15.44
C PRO A 94 20.61 0.70 14.75
N GLU A 95 20.88 1.92 15.20
CA GLU A 95 20.19 3.12 14.72
C GLU A 95 20.30 3.30 13.18
N ASN A 96 21.46 2.99 12.61
CA ASN A 96 21.74 3.03 11.18
C ASN A 96 20.92 2.02 10.35
N GLU A 97 20.45 0.94 10.95
CA GLU A 97 19.66 -0.09 10.28
C GLU A 97 18.16 0.01 10.61
N ARG A 98 17.81 0.70 11.69
CA ARG A 98 16.44 0.76 12.22
C ARG A 98 15.45 1.28 11.19
N GLN A 99 15.77 2.35 10.48
CA GLN A 99 14.90 2.89 9.43
C GLN A 99 14.63 1.86 8.33
N HIS A 100 15.69 1.19 7.85
CA HIS A 100 15.56 0.16 6.81
C HIS A 100 14.67 -1.00 7.28
N GLN A 101 14.89 -1.49 8.51
CA GLN A 101 14.06 -2.55 9.11
C GLN A 101 12.58 -2.15 9.16
N PHE A 102 12.28 -0.92 9.57
CA PHE A 102 10.90 -0.42 9.63
C PHE A 102 10.27 -0.23 8.24
N VAL A 103 11.04 0.18 7.22
CA VAL A 103 10.57 0.23 5.84
C VAL A 103 10.22 -1.18 5.33
N MET A 104 11.01 -2.20 5.66
CA MET A 104 10.70 -3.59 5.32
C MET A 104 9.46 -4.11 6.08
N LEU A 105 9.28 -3.73 7.34
CA LEU A 105 8.07 -4.04 8.10
C LEU A 105 6.82 -3.42 7.46
N ARG A 106 6.93 -2.20 6.92
CA ARG A 106 5.81 -1.55 6.23
C ARG A 106 5.34 -2.35 5.02
N ALA A 107 6.27 -2.80 4.19
CA ALA A 107 5.93 -3.63 3.02
C ALA A 107 5.25 -4.95 3.45
N ARG A 108 5.73 -5.57 4.53
CA ARG A 108 5.13 -6.78 5.09
C ARG A 108 3.72 -6.54 5.62
N LEU A 109 3.51 -5.43 6.35
CA LEU A 109 2.20 -5.05 6.88
C LEU A 109 1.20 -4.81 5.74
N ALA A 110 1.58 -4.03 4.73
CA ALA A 110 0.76 -3.75 3.55
C ALA A 110 0.35 -5.04 2.82
N TYR A 111 1.31 -5.96 2.63
CA TYR A 111 1.02 -7.27 2.06
C TYR A 111 0.02 -8.06 2.91
N THR A 112 0.19 -8.10 4.24
CA THR A 112 -0.74 -8.79 5.15
C THR A 112 -2.14 -8.18 5.11
N ILE A 113 -2.25 -6.85 5.13
CA ILE A 113 -3.53 -6.12 5.03
C ILE A 113 -4.25 -6.50 3.74
N ALA A 114 -3.55 -6.46 2.61
CA ALA A 114 -4.12 -6.80 1.31
C ALA A 114 -4.51 -8.29 1.22
N ARG A 115 -3.67 -9.19 1.74
CA ARG A 115 -3.84 -10.65 1.64
C ARG A 115 -5.00 -11.17 2.49
N HIS A 116 -5.27 -10.53 3.62
CA HIS A 116 -6.21 -10.98 4.64
C HIS A 116 -7.35 -9.98 4.89
N SER A 117 -7.51 -8.96 4.04
CA SER A 117 -8.57 -7.95 4.15
C SER A 117 -8.60 -7.21 5.50
N LEU A 118 -7.43 -6.90 6.08
CA LEU A 118 -7.31 -6.31 7.43
C LEU A 118 -7.39 -4.78 7.43
N ARG A 119 -8.49 -4.25 6.89
CA ARG A 119 -8.69 -2.81 6.71
C ARG A 119 -8.64 -2.02 8.02
N SER A 120 -8.93 -2.66 9.16
CA SER A 120 -8.80 -2.07 10.49
C SER A 120 -7.35 -1.67 10.85
N LEU A 121 -6.35 -2.26 10.18
CA LEU A 121 -4.93 -1.98 10.38
C LEU A 121 -4.39 -0.88 9.44
N ASP A 122 -5.20 -0.34 8.52
CA ASP A 122 -4.80 0.73 7.60
C ASP A 122 -4.24 1.96 8.37
N THR A 123 -4.75 2.22 9.58
CA THR A 123 -4.22 3.29 10.45
C THR A 123 -2.80 3.02 10.95
N LEU A 124 -2.46 1.75 11.22
CA LEU A 124 -1.13 1.37 11.66
C LEU A 124 -0.13 1.43 10.50
N GLU A 125 -0.55 1.09 9.28
CA GLU A 125 0.28 1.27 8.08
C GLU A 125 0.63 2.75 7.85
N LYS A 126 -0.37 3.63 7.94
CA LYS A 126 -0.16 5.09 7.81
C LYS A 126 0.74 5.64 8.91
N LEU A 127 0.57 5.21 10.15
CA LEU A 127 1.44 5.62 11.25
C LEU A 127 2.88 5.15 11.01
N LEU A 128 3.06 3.91 10.53
CA LEU A 128 4.38 3.36 10.20
C LEU A 128 5.06 4.15 9.06
N LEU A 129 4.28 4.66 8.09
CA LEU A 129 4.77 5.61 7.09
C LEU A 129 5.23 6.93 7.72
N GLN A 130 4.48 7.50 8.67
CA GLN A 130 4.90 8.71 9.38
C GLN A 130 6.19 8.49 10.17
N VAL A 131 6.29 7.38 10.91
CA VAL A 131 7.47 7.01 11.70
C VAL A 131 8.71 6.89 10.83
N THR A 132 8.61 6.20 9.70
CA THR A 132 9.74 6.01 8.76
C THR A 132 10.13 7.29 8.01
N ARG A 133 9.17 8.20 7.76
CA ARG A 133 9.43 9.51 7.15
C ARG A 133 10.11 10.48 8.10
N LYS A 134 9.65 10.54 9.36
CA LYS A 134 10.23 11.41 10.39
C LYS A 134 11.61 10.91 10.82
N ASN A 135 11.80 9.58 10.81
CA ASN A 135 13.04 8.92 11.20
C ASN A 135 13.57 9.34 12.58
N ASP A 136 12.65 9.53 13.53
CA ASP A 136 12.95 9.92 14.91
C ASP A 136 13.01 8.66 15.79
N PRO A 137 14.10 8.42 16.55
CA PRO A 137 14.20 7.34 17.55
C PRO A 137 12.97 7.20 18.45
N ARG A 138 12.42 8.32 18.93
CA ARG A 138 11.24 8.35 19.80
C ARG A 138 10.00 7.84 19.09
N GLY A 139 9.88 8.12 17.79
CA GLY A 139 8.77 7.64 16.97
C GLY A 139 8.78 6.11 16.82
N TYR A 140 9.96 5.51 16.66
CA TYR A 140 10.10 4.06 16.60
C TYR A 140 9.72 3.37 17.92
N GLU A 141 10.14 3.94 19.04
CA GLU A 141 9.79 3.43 20.37
C GLU A 141 8.29 3.56 20.64
N ARG A 142 7.69 4.70 20.33
CA ARG A 142 6.26 4.94 20.58
C ARG A 142 5.36 4.12 19.68
N PHE A 143 5.80 3.85 18.44
CA PHE A 143 5.13 2.87 17.59
C PHE A 143 5.15 1.47 18.22
N ARG A 144 6.27 1.06 18.82
CA ARG A 144 6.36 -0.22 19.55
C ARG A 144 5.41 -0.26 20.73
N ASP A 145 5.40 0.79 21.55
CA ASP A 145 4.57 0.89 22.74
C ASP A 145 3.07 0.84 22.39
N LEU A 146 2.65 1.55 21.33
CA LEU A 146 1.28 1.47 20.81
C LEU A 146 0.92 0.04 20.38
N PHE A 147 1.82 -0.62 19.65
CA PHE A 147 1.60 -2.00 19.20
C PHE A 147 1.55 -2.99 20.36
N GLU A 148 2.35 -2.76 21.40
CA GLU A 148 2.36 -3.54 22.64
C GLU A 148 1.02 -3.40 23.38
N ALA A 149 0.50 -2.18 23.52
CA ALA A 149 -0.82 -1.92 24.10
C ALA A 149 -1.95 -2.57 23.30
N ILE A 150 -1.91 -2.51 21.95
CA ILE A 150 -2.89 -3.18 21.09
C ILE A 150 -2.91 -4.69 21.31
N VAL A 151 -1.73 -5.32 21.43
CA VAL A 151 -1.64 -6.75 21.71
C VAL A 151 -2.19 -7.07 23.10
N ALA A 152 -1.81 -6.29 24.12
CA ALA A 152 -2.26 -6.48 25.50
C ALA A 152 -3.79 -6.38 25.67
N TYR A 153 -4.43 -5.47 24.95
CA TYR A 153 -5.90 -5.32 24.98
C TYR A 153 -6.67 -6.36 24.15
N ASN A 154 -5.99 -7.18 23.34
CA ASN A 154 -6.60 -8.21 22.49
C ASN A 154 -6.28 -9.63 22.94
N GLU A 155 -5.55 -9.81 24.05
CA GLU A 155 -5.47 -11.08 24.79
C GLU A 155 -6.80 -11.37 25.51
#